data_AF-A0A1S3EVJ5-F1
#
_entry.id   AF-A0A1S3EVJ5-F1
#
_cell.length_a   1.000
_cell.length_b   1.000
_cell.length_c   1.000
_cell.angle_alpha   90.00
_cell.angle_beta   90.00
_cell.angle_gamma   90.00
#
_symmetry.space_group_name_H-M   'P 1'
#
loop_
_entity.id
_entity.type
_entity.pdbx_description
1 polymer ?
#
loop_
_entity_poly.entity_id
_entity_poly.type
_entity_poly.pdbx_seq_one_letter_code
_entity_poly.pdbx_strand_id
1 'polypeptide(L)'
;MVVFRLGRIRPPQGPGMVLLLPFIDCSQRVDLRTRAFNVPPCKLTSKDGAVLSVGADVQFRIWDPVLSVLAVKDLNAATRMTAQNAMTKALLRRPLPEIQMERLKISDQLLLEINDVTRAWGLEVDRVELVVEAVLQPPQDGPAGPGLDSTLQQLALHLLGGALSPGAAGALQPRPATPDTLEMLSEVEAPAPCSGAGPGPEQPVAEGLLTALQPLLSEALVSQVGACYQFNVILPGGNQSAYFLDLTTGRGRVGRGVPDGVPDVVVEMAEADLQALLSRELRPLGAYMNGRLKVKGDLAVVMKLEAVLRALK
;
A
#
# COMPACT_ATOMS: atom_id res chain seq x y z
N MET A 1 31.04 7.66 -11.37
CA MET A 1 30.47 7.70 -12.76
C MET A 1 30.20 6.26 -13.19
N VAL A 2 29.09 6.00 -13.88
CA VAL A 2 28.77 4.67 -14.41
C VAL A 2 29.07 4.64 -15.90
N VAL A 3 29.75 3.58 -16.37
CA VAL A 3 30.12 3.41 -17.78
C VAL A 3 29.58 2.08 -18.28
N PHE A 4 28.89 2.13 -19.41
CA PHE A 4 28.38 0.97 -20.14
C PHE A 4 29.23 0.76 -21.39
N ARG A 5 29.70 -0.47 -21.60
CA ARG A 5 30.44 -0.87 -22.80
C ARG A 5 29.74 -2.04 -23.47
N LEU A 6 29.20 -1.85 -24.67
CA LEU A 6 28.45 -2.89 -25.41
C LEU A 6 27.38 -3.59 -24.55
N GLY A 7 26.66 -2.83 -23.73
CA GLY A 7 25.63 -3.38 -22.83
C GLY A 7 26.16 -4.07 -21.57
N ARG A 8 27.47 -4.19 -21.37
CA ARG A 8 28.06 -4.65 -20.11
C ARG A 8 28.38 -3.48 -19.20
N ILE A 9 28.00 -3.60 -17.94
CA ILE A 9 28.34 -2.63 -16.91
C ILE A 9 29.78 -2.83 -16.44
N ARG A 10 30.53 -1.73 -16.35
CA ARG A 10 31.84 -1.69 -15.70
C ARG A 10 31.67 -1.28 -14.23
N PRO A 11 32.58 -1.69 -13.33
CA PRO A 11 32.55 -1.24 -11.95
C PRO A 11 32.57 0.30 -11.89
N PRO A 12 31.91 0.90 -10.87
CA PRO A 12 31.77 2.34 -10.76
C PRO A 12 33.15 2.99 -10.71
N GLN A 13 33.39 3.92 -11.63
CA GLN A 13 34.68 4.59 -11.73
C GLN A 13 34.74 5.69 -10.65
N GLY A 14 35.75 5.59 -9.79
CA GLY A 14 36.10 6.60 -8.79
C GLY A 14 36.67 7.88 -9.42
N PRO A 15 37.02 8.89 -8.60
CA PRO A 15 37.64 10.11 -9.09
C PRO A 15 38.98 9.79 -9.77
N GLY A 16 39.12 10.12 -11.06
CA GLY A 16 40.31 9.81 -11.84
C GLY A 16 40.13 9.99 -13.34
N MET A 17 41.19 9.70 -14.10
CA MET A 17 41.17 9.76 -15.56
C MET A 17 40.53 8.49 -16.11
N VAL A 18 39.34 8.63 -16.70
CA VAL A 18 38.58 7.52 -17.30
C VAL A 18 38.64 7.64 -18.82
N LEU A 19 39.23 6.65 -19.49
CA LEU A 19 39.28 6.59 -20.95
C LEU A 19 37.94 6.06 -21.49
N LEU A 20 37.19 6.93 -22.17
CA LEU A 20 35.94 6.58 -22.86
C LEU A 20 36.22 6.41 -24.35
N LEU A 21 35.91 5.24 -24.90
CA LEU A 21 36.02 5.02 -26.35
C LEU A 21 34.80 5.64 -27.04
N PRO A 22 34.99 6.54 -28.03
CA PRO A 22 33.89 7.04 -28.83
C PRO A 22 33.22 5.85 -29.55
N PHE A 23 31.88 5.88 -29.66
CA PHE A 23 30.99 4.87 -30.25
C PHE A 23 30.63 3.64 -29.41
N ILE A 24 31.48 3.19 -28.48
CA ILE A 24 31.27 1.92 -27.75
C ILE A 24 30.86 2.15 -26.29
N ASP A 25 31.35 3.25 -25.70
CA ASP A 25 31.17 3.55 -24.28
C ASP A 25 30.10 4.63 -24.07
N CYS A 26 29.12 4.35 -23.22
CA CYS A 26 28.13 5.33 -22.74
C CYS A 26 28.44 5.68 -21.29
N SER A 27 28.70 6.96 -21.01
CA SER A 27 28.94 7.46 -19.65
C SER A 27 27.70 8.12 -19.06
N GLN A 28 27.30 7.71 -17.86
CA GLN A 28 26.26 8.37 -17.08
C GLN A 28 26.83 8.92 -15.78
N ARG A 29 26.69 10.23 -15.59
CA ARG A 29 27.09 10.91 -14.36
C ARG A 29 25.91 10.91 -13.40
N VAL A 30 26.10 10.28 -12.25
CA VAL A 30 25.15 10.25 -11.14
C VAL A 30 25.75 11.05 -10.00
N ASP A 31 24.91 11.82 -9.34
CA ASP A 31 25.28 12.62 -8.18
C ASP A 31 24.93 11.86 -6.90
N LEU A 32 25.88 11.76 -5.99
CA LEU A 32 25.73 11.02 -4.73
C LEU A 32 25.34 11.93 -3.56
N ARG A 33 25.28 13.25 -3.79
CA ARG A 33 24.92 14.22 -2.75
C ARG A 33 23.44 14.08 -2.39
N THR A 34 23.10 14.41 -1.14
CA THR A 34 21.71 14.50 -0.69
C THR A 34 20.96 15.53 -1.53
N ARG A 35 19.79 15.13 -2.02
CA ARG A 35 18.89 15.95 -2.84
C ARG A 35 17.54 16.02 -2.15
N ALA A 36 16.93 17.19 -2.21
CA ALA A 36 15.56 17.42 -1.77
C ALA A 36 14.65 17.53 -2.99
N PHE A 37 13.45 16.96 -2.90
CA PHE A 37 12.40 17.22 -3.86
C PHE A 37 11.06 17.36 -3.15
N ASN A 38 10.26 18.28 -3.67
CA ASN A 38 8.89 18.46 -3.22
C ASN A 38 7.94 17.51 -3.97
N VAL A 39 7.08 16.85 -3.21
CA VAL A 39 5.93 16.10 -3.71
C VAL A 39 4.77 17.07 -3.87
N PRO A 40 4.15 17.14 -5.06
CA PRO A 40 3.07 18.07 -5.32
C PRO A 40 1.90 17.86 -4.35
N PRO A 41 1.24 18.93 -3.89
CA PRO A 41 0.17 18.83 -2.91
C PRO A 41 -1.04 18.10 -3.51
N CYS A 42 -1.54 17.12 -2.77
CA CYS A 42 -2.69 16.31 -3.16
C CYS A 42 -3.90 16.67 -2.29
N LYS A 43 -5.06 16.84 -2.93
CA LYS A 43 -6.34 17.05 -2.25
C LYS A 43 -6.91 15.69 -1.86
N LEU A 44 -7.05 15.45 -0.56
CA LEU A 44 -7.54 14.20 -0.01
C LEU A 44 -8.65 14.46 1.01
N THR A 45 -9.62 13.56 1.06
CA THR A 45 -10.67 13.56 2.09
C THR A 45 -10.25 12.60 3.20
N SER A 46 -10.06 13.14 4.40
CA SER A 46 -9.75 12.33 5.58
C SER A 46 -10.99 11.56 6.07
N LYS A 47 -10.79 10.65 7.02
CA LYS A 47 -11.84 9.84 7.65
C LYS A 47 -12.96 10.70 8.28
N ASP A 48 -12.65 11.90 8.74
CA ASP A 48 -13.63 12.83 9.35
C ASP A 48 -14.42 13.65 8.32
N GLY A 49 -14.24 13.39 7.02
CA GLY A 49 -14.88 14.17 5.95
C GLY A 49 -14.24 15.53 5.69
N ALA A 50 -13.17 15.89 6.41
CA ALA A 50 -12.39 17.10 6.14
C ALA A 50 -11.59 16.95 4.85
N VAL A 51 -11.67 17.94 3.97
CA VAL A 51 -10.88 18.01 2.73
C VAL A 51 -9.58 18.76 3.03
N LEU A 52 -8.44 18.12 2.81
CA LEU A 52 -7.12 18.67 3.11
C LEU A 52 -6.19 18.56 1.90
N SER A 53 -5.37 19.58 1.70
CA SER A 53 -4.32 19.63 0.68
C SER A 53 -2.98 19.42 1.38
N VAL A 54 -2.34 18.28 1.14
CA VAL A 54 -1.08 17.91 1.80
C VAL A 54 -0.02 17.59 0.76
N GLY A 55 1.16 18.17 0.95
CA GLY A 55 2.39 17.85 0.24
C GLY A 55 3.46 17.33 1.19
N ALA A 56 4.61 16.94 0.66
CA ALA A 56 5.78 16.56 1.46
C ALA A 56 7.07 17.06 0.79
N ASP A 57 8.08 17.30 1.62
CA ASP A 57 9.46 17.41 1.17
C ASP A 57 10.21 16.14 1.55
N VAL A 58 10.90 15.55 0.58
CA VAL A 58 11.64 14.29 0.76
C VAL A 58 13.11 14.54 0.43
N GLN A 59 13.97 14.23 1.39
CA GLN A 59 15.41 14.29 1.26
C GLN A 59 15.96 12.87 1.11
N PHE A 60 16.68 12.64 0.03
CA PHE A 60 17.24 11.33 -0.28
C PHE A 60 18.66 11.46 -0.81
N ARG A 61 19.44 10.40 -0.66
CA ARG A 61 20.78 10.25 -1.23
C ARG A 61 20.91 8.94 -1.98
N ILE A 62 21.73 8.94 -3.03
CA ILE A 62 22.02 7.72 -3.80
C ILE A 62 23.24 7.06 -3.17
N TRP A 63 23.08 5.83 -2.67
CA TRP A 63 24.19 5.07 -2.09
C TRP A 63 24.92 4.22 -3.14
N ASP A 64 24.16 3.65 -4.10
CA ASP A 64 24.72 2.88 -5.22
C ASP A 64 24.30 3.47 -6.57
N PRO A 65 25.25 4.10 -7.30
CA PRO A 65 24.96 4.66 -8.62
C PRO A 65 24.71 3.60 -9.69
N VAL A 66 25.19 2.36 -9.50
CA VAL A 66 24.99 1.26 -10.46
C VAL A 66 23.54 0.79 -10.44
N LEU A 67 23.02 0.45 -9.26
CA LEU A 67 21.62 0.05 -9.09
C LEU A 67 20.67 1.17 -9.51
N SER A 68 20.98 2.41 -9.15
CA SER A 68 20.21 3.60 -9.48
C SER A 68 19.95 3.77 -10.98
N VAL A 69 20.94 3.48 -11.84
CA VAL A 69 20.77 3.60 -13.30
C VAL A 69 20.10 2.36 -13.90
N LEU A 70 20.30 1.18 -13.32
CA LEU A 70 19.78 -0.07 -13.85
C LEU A 70 18.32 -0.34 -13.47
N ALA A 71 17.91 0.02 -12.26
CA ALA A 71 16.62 -0.34 -11.72
C ALA A 71 15.47 0.52 -12.29
N VAL A 72 15.69 1.83 -12.40
CA VAL A 72 14.64 2.79 -12.79
C VAL A 72 15.21 3.86 -13.71
N LYS A 73 14.50 4.11 -14.82
CA LYS A 73 14.87 5.16 -15.79
C LYS A 73 14.80 6.57 -15.17
N ASP A 74 13.65 6.91 -14.58
CA ASP A 74 13.35 8.22 -14.00
C ASP A 74 13.13 8.13 -12.49
N LEU A 75 14.23 8.11 -11.74
CA LEU A 75 14.21 7.98 -10.27
C LEU A 75 13.36 9.04 -9.59
N ASN A 76 13.54 10.31 -9.98
CA ASN A 76 12.81 11.41 -9.36
C ASN A 76 11.29 11.27 -9.54
N ALA A 77 10.83 10.75 -10.69
CA ALA A 77 9.40 10.55 -10.94
C ALA A 77 8.87 9.34 -10.17
N ALA A 78 9.61 8.22 -10.17
CA ALA A 78 9.24 7.02 -9.42
C ALA A 78 9.18 7.28 -7.91
N THR A 79 10.21 7.92 -7.34
CA THR A 79 10.23 8.26 -5.90
C THR A 79 9.12 9.25 -5.54
N ARG A 80 8.81 10.23 -6.39
CA ARG A 80 7.64 11.12 -6.19
C ARG A 80 6.34 10.35 -6.12
N MET A 81 6.11 9.44 -7.06
CA MET A 81 4.90 8.63 -7.09
C MET A 81 4.79 7.72 -5.86
N THR A 82 5.89 7.06 -5.47
CA THR A 82 5.94 6.23 -4.26
C THR A 82 5.66 7.05 -3.01
N ALA A 83 6.29 8.21 -2.86
CA ALA A 83 6.08 9.09 -1.71
C ALA A 83 4.63 9.59 -1.63
N GLN A 84 4.05 9.97 -2.78
CA GLN A 84 2.64 10.38 -2.88
C GLN A 84 1.68 9.25 -2.49
N ASN A 85 1.94 8.02 -2.95
CA ASN A 85 1.13 6.85 -2.62
C ASN A 85 1.20 6.50 -1.13
N ALA A 86 2.42 6.47 -0.57
CA ALA A 86 2.63 6.17 0.85
C ALA A 86 2.02 7.26 1.76
N MET A 87 2.19 8.54 1.40
CA MET A 87 1.50 9.65 2.07
C MET A 87 -0.02 9.48 2.03
N THR A 88 -0.58 9.25 0.85
CA THR A 88 -2.03 9.12 0.67
C THR A 88 -2.57 7.98 1.52
N LYS A 89 -1.89 6.83 1.51
CA LYS A 89 -2.23 5.66 2.33
C LYS A 89 -2.19 5.95 3.83
N ALA A 90 -1.20 6.71 4.31
CA ALA A 90 -1.09 7.09 5.71
C ALA A 90 -2.19 8.09 6.13
N LEU A 91 -2.49 9.08 5.29
CA LEU A 91 -3.47 10.13 5.58
C LEU A 91 -4.92 9.63 5.52
N LEU A 92 -5.24 8.67 4.64
CA LEU A 92 -6.60 8.12 4.53
C LEU A 92 -7.05 7.33 5.77
N ARG A 93 -6.10 6.78 6.55
CA ARG A 93 -6.41 5.94 7.72
C ARG A 93 -6.56 6.75 9.02
N ARG A 94 -6.14 8.03 9.03
CA ARG A 94 -6.05 8.87 10.24
C ARG A 94 -6.99 10.09 10.15
N PRO A 95 -7.61 10.49 11.28
CA PRO A 95 -8.37 11.73 11.38
C PRO A 95 -7.45 12.96 11.33
N LEU A 96 -7.99 14.11 10.90
CA LEU A 96 -7.24 15.37 10.76
C LEU A 96 -6.51 15.82 12.05
N PRO A 97 -7.15 15.85 13.24
CA PRO A 97 -6.47 16.31 14.46
C PRO A 97 -5.29 15.43 14.85
N GLU A 98 -5.37 14.13 14.59
CA GLU A 98 -4.29 13.19 14.87
C GLU A 98 -3.11 13.41 13.92
N ILE A 99 -3.37 13.73 12.64
CA ILE A 99 -2.32 14.06 11.67
C ILE A 99 -1.53 15.31 12.10
N GLN A 100 -2.21 16.31 12.66
CA GLN A 100 -1.57 17.53 13.14
C GLN A 100 -0.75 17.28 14.42
N MET A 101 -1.28 16.51 15.36
CA MET A 101 -0.61 16.21 16.63
C MET A 101 0.55 15.22 16.46
N GLU A 102 0.41 14.22 15.60
CA GLU A 102 1.37 13.13 15.43
C GLU A 102 2.20 13.22 14.14
N ARG A 103 2.32 14.41 13.54
CA ARG A 103 3.07 14.63 12.28
C ARG A 103 4.45 13.99 12.27
N LEU A 104 5.19 14.06 13.38
CA LEU A 104 6.53 13.48 13.50
C LEU A 104 6.49 11.94 13.40
N LYS A 105 5.59 11.28 14.14
CA LYS A 105 5.43 9.82 14.08
C LYS A 105 5.02 9.35 12.68
N ILE A 106 4.14 10.11 12.02
CA ILE A 106 3.72 9.82 10.64
C ILE A 106 4.88 9.99 9.67
N SER A 107 5.74 10.99 9.89
CA SER A 107 6.93 11.22 9.07
C SER A 107 7.92 10.06 9.20
N ASP A 108 8.15 9.56 10.42
CA ASP A 108 9.02 8.39 10.67
C ASP A 108 8.44 7.11 10.04
N GLN A 109 7.13 6.89 10.17
CA GLN A 109 6.46 5.76 9.55
C GLN A 109 6.54 5.81 8.02
N LEU A 110 6.36 6.99 7.44
CA LEU A 110 6.45 7.23 6.00
C LEU A 110 7.89 7.05 5.50
N LEU A 111 8.87 7.47 6.28
CA LEU A 111 10.28 7.24 5.98
C LEU A 111 10.57 5.74 5.87
N LEU A 112 10.10 4.93 6.83
CA LEU A 112 10.29 3.47 6.79
C LEU A 112 9.63 2.83 5.56
N GLU A 113 8.38 3.20 5.25
CA GLU A 113 7.63 2.63 4.12
C GLU A 113 8.26 3.01 2.77
N ILE A 114 8.70 4.26 2.59
CA ILE A 114 9.38 4.69 1.36
C ILE A 114 10.76 4.03 1.26
N ASN A 115 11.52 3.99 2.37
CA ASN A 115 12.88 3.48 2.38
C ASN A 115 12.96 2.00 1.98
N ASP A 116 11.98 1.19 2.38
CA ASP A 116 11.91 -0.23 2.02
C ASP A 116 11.87 -0.44 0.49
N VAL A 117 11.04 0.36 -0.19
CA VAL A 117 10.92 0.32 -1.66
C VAL A 117 12.15 0.94 -2.35
N THR A 118 12.64 2.09 -1.85
CA THR A 118 13.73 2.82 -2.51
C THR A 118 15.09 2.13 -2.39
N ARG A 119 15.26 1.24 -1.40
CA ARG A 119 16.50 0.49 -1.22
C ARG A 119 16.83 -0.40 -2.41
N ALA A 120 15.81 -1.01 -3.03
CA ALA A 120 15.93 -1.81 -4.25
C ALA A 120 16.41 -0.99 -5.46
N TRP A 121 16.21 0.32 -5.43
CA TRP A 121 16.63 1.25 -6.48
C TRP A 121 18.00 1.89 -6.20
N GLY A 122 18.67 1.56 -5.10
CA GLY A 122 19.99 2.13 -4.77
C GLY A 122 19.93 3.50 -4.08
N LEU A 123 18.79 3.87 -3.47
CA LEU A 123 18.60 5.13 -2.75
C LEU A 123 18.30 4.89 -1.28
N GLU A 124 18.67 5.87 -0.47
CA GLU A 124 18.38 5.93 0.96
C GLU A 124 17.69 7.26 1.25
N VAL A 125 16.58 7.21 1.98
CA VAL A 125 15.82 8.40 2.38
C VAL A 125 16.35 8.88 3.73
N ASP A 126 16.94 10.09 3.75
CA ASP A 126 17.51 10.68 4.97
C ASP A 126 16.41 11.29 5.86
N ARG A 127 15.42 11.97 5.25
CA ARG A 127 14.36 12.67 5.97
C ARG A 127 13.12 12.87 5.10
N VAL A 128 11.95 12.77 5.73
CA VAL A 128 10.65 13.12 5.14
C VAL A 128 9.96 14.15 6.02
N GLU A 129 9.49 15.26 5.43
CA GLU A 129 8.73 16.28 6.13
C GLU A 129 7.37 16.47 5.48
N LEU A 130 6.28 16.22 6.22
CA LEU A 130 4.93 16.52 5.74
C LEU A 130 4.67 18.03 5.78
N VAL A 131 4.09 18.58 4.72
CA VAL A 131 3.67 19.98 4.60
C VAL A 131 2.17 20.03 4.36
N VAL A 132 1.42 20.55 5.34
CA VAL A 132 -0.04 20.71 5.23
C VAL A 132 -0.32 22.15 4.80
N GLU A 133 -0.77 22.35 3.55
CA GLU A 133 -0.96 23.70 2.99
C GLU A 133 -2.35 24.28 3.29
N ALA A 134 -3.42 23.48 3.22
CA ALA A 134 -4.78 24.00 3.41
C ALA A 134 -5.76 22.92 3.90
N VAL A 135 -6.56 23.26 4.92
CA VAL A 135 -7.79 22.54 5.27
C VAL A 135 -8.93 23.27 4.56
N LEU A 136 -9.41 22.70 3.46
CA LEU A 136 -10.55 23.20 2.72
C LEU A 136 -11.82 22.73 3.46
N GLN A 137 -12.26 23.56 4.41
CA GLN A 137 -13.47 23.45 5.26
C GLN A 137 -13.41 22.46 6.45
N PRO A 138 -13.59 22.94 7.69
CA PRO A 138 -14.04 22.09 8.80
C PRO A 138 -15.49 21.66 8.58
N PRO A 139 -15.93 20.51 9.13
CA PRO A 139 -17.33 20.10 9.10
C PRO A 139 -18.20 21.20 9.70
N GLN A 140 -19.13 21.74 8.92
CA GLN A 140 -20.22 22.54 9.48
C GLN A 140 -21.23 21.59 10.13
N ASP A 141 -20.91 21.09 11.32
CA ASP A 141 -21.89 20.53 12.24
C ASP A 141 -22.47 21.68 13.08
N GLY A 142 -23.49 22.31 12.50
CA GLY A 142 -24.50 23.05 13.24
C GLY A 142 -25.82 22.80 12.54
N PRO A 143 -26.91 22.42 13.25
CA PRO A 143 -28.21 22.41 12.63
C PRO A 143 -28.52 23.85 12.22
N ALA A 144 -28.42 24.14 10.93
CA ALA A 144 -29.04 25.31 10.35
C ALA A 144 -30.55 25.15 10.57
N GLY A 145 -31.04 25.68 11.69
CA GLY A 145 -32.43 26.03 11.81
C GLY A 145 -32.80 26.92 10.63
N PRO A 146 -34.00 26.78 10.05
CA PRO A 146 -34.41 27.60 8.92
C PRO A 146 -34.50 29.06 9.39
N GLY A 147 -33.47 29.85 9.08
CA GLY A 147 -33.43 31.27 9.32
C GLY A 147 -34.47 31.96 8.43
N LEU A 148 -35.52 32.46 9.08
CA LEU A 148 -36.63 33.22 8.51
C LEU A 148 -36.23 34.64 8.03
N ASP A 149 -34.99 34.83 7.57
CA ASP A 149 -34.46 36.15 7.23
C ASP A 149 -34.38 36.43 5.73
N SER A 150 -34.53 35.40 4.87
CA SER A 150 -34.45 35.57 3.41
C SER A 150 -35.76 36.04 2.77
N THR A 151 -36.91 35.87 3.42
CA THR A 151 -38.22 36.27 2.86
C THR A 151 -38.56 37.74 3.11
N LEU A 152 -38.06 38.34 4.19
CA LEU A 152 -38.28 39.77 4.48
C LEU A 152 -37.40 40.70 3.62
N GLN A 153 -36.22 40.24 3.19
CA GLN A 153 -35.35 41.03 2.33
C GLN A 153 -35.80 41.02 0.86
N GLN A 154 -36.50 39.96 0.43
CA GLN A 154 -37.06 39.84 -0.93
C GLN A 154 -38.32 40.71 -1.15
N LEU A 155 -39.07 41.00 -0.09
CA LEU A 155 -40.24 41.90 -0.14
C LEU A 155 -39.85 43.38 -0.15
N ALA A 156 -38.72 43.73 0.48
CA ALA A 156 -38.25 45.12 0.54
C ALA A 156 -37.73 45.65 -0.82
N LEU A 157 -37.20 44.77 -1.69
CA LEU A 157 -36.67 45.18 -3.00
C LEU A 157 -37.73 45.36 -4.09
N HIS A 158 -38.90 44.72 -3.97
CA HIS A 158 -39.94 44.80 -5.00
C HIS A 158 -40.88 46.02 -4.87
N LEU A 159 -40.89 46.70 -3.72
CA LEU A 159 -41.82 47.79 -3.45
C LEU A 159 -41.28 49.19 -3.77
N LEU A 160 -40.00 49.35 -4.10
CA LEU A 160 -39.36 50.68 -4.16
C LEU A 160 -38.50 50.94 -5.41
N GLY A 161 -38.92 50.50 -6.61
CA GLY A 161 -38.06 50.64 -7.79
C GLY A 161 -38.74 50.57 -9.15
N GLY A 162 -39.87 51.26 -9.35
CA GLY A 162 -40.39 51.53 -10.68
C GLY A 162 -39.91 52.88 -11.21
N ALA A 163 -39.16 52.90 -12.32
CA ALA A 163 -39.36 53.78 -13.49
C ALA A 163 -38.14 53.88 -14.44
N LEU A 164 -38.44 53.65 -15.73
CA LEU A 164 -37.95 54.32 -16.96
C LEU A 164 -36.57 53.99 -17.60
N SER A 165 -36.68 53.50 -18.85
CA SER A 165 -35.73 53.25 -19.96
C SER A 165 -35.02 54.53 -20.49
N PRO A 166 -34.27 54.55 -21.65
CA PRO A 166 -33.86 53.49 -22.59
C PRO A 166 -32.38 53.57 -23.09
N GLY A 167 -31.95 52.59 -23.92
CA GLY A 167 -31.05 52.89 -25.05
C GLY A 167 -29.80 52.02 -25.26
N ALA A 168 -29.77 51.37 -26.44
CA ALA A 168 -28.61 51.08 -27.29
C ALA A 168 -27.66 49.89 -26.99
N ALA A 169 -27.85 48.86 -27.84
CA ALA A 169 -26.84 48.24 -28.72
C ALA A 169 -25.67 47.44 -28.12
N GLY A 170 -25.57 46.17 -28.55
CA GLY A 170 -24.28 45.51 -28.77
C GLY A 170 -24.17 44.04 -28.38
N ALA A 171 -24.34 43.16 -29.37
CA ALA A 171 -23.64 41.89 -29.58
C ALA A 171 -23.81 40.69 -28.61
N LEU A 172 -24.61 39.73 -29.09
CA LEU A 172 -24.45 38.26 -29.13
C LEU A 172 -23.41 37.54 -28.23
N GLN A 173 -23.96 36.91 -27.18
CA GLN A 173 -23.88 35.49 -26.72
C GLN A 173 -23.24 34.38 -27.64
N PRO A 174 -22.97 33.13 -27.17
CA PRO A 174 -22.15 32.67 -26.01
C PRO A 174 -21.49 31.25 -26.22
N ARG A 175 -20.88 30.72 -25.13
CA ARG A 175 -20.76 29.31 -24.67
C ARG A 175 -19.37 28.62 -24.60
N PRO A 176 -19.02 28.04 -23.43
CA PRO A 176 -17.91 27.10 -23.23
C PRO A 176 -18.35 25.63 -23.35
N ALA A 177 -17.39 24.74 -23.60
CA ALA A 177 -17.57 23.29 -23.72
C ALA A 177 -17.28 22.54 -22.41
N THR A 178 -18.06 21.49 -22.13
CA THR A 178 -17.90 20.48 -21.08
C THR A 178 -17.11 19.25 -21.58
N PRO A 179 -16.64 18.38 -20.66
CA PRO A 179 -15.79 17.21 -20.95
C PRO A 179 -16.60 15.90 -21.08
N ASP A 180 -16.04 14.88 -21.75
CA ASP A 180 -16.42 13.46 -21.64
C ASP A 180 -15.24 12.59 -22.15
N THR A 181 -14.65 11.71 -21.35
CA THR A 181 -15.01 10.29 -21.08
C THR A 181 -14.58 9.34 -22.20
N LEU A 182 -13.60 8.46 -21.93
CA LEU A 182 -13.64 7.05 -22.35
C LEU A 182 -12.65 6.18 -21.55
N GLU A 183 -13.16 5.02 -21.13
CA GLU A 183 -12.57 3.98 -20.29
C GLU A 183 -11.58 3.03 -21.00
N MET A 184 -10.90 2.25 -20.15
CA MET A 184 -10.69 0.79 -20.26
C MET A 184 -9.29 0.31 -20.69
N LEU A 185 -8.58 -0.38 -19.77
CA LEU A 185 -8.38 -1.85 -19.80
C LEU A 185 -7.55 -2.36 -18.59
N SER A 186 -7.94 -3.54 -18.13
CA SER A 186 -7.49 -4.33 -16.97
C SER A 186 -6.05 -4.87 -16.97
N GLU A 187 -5.66 -5.29 -15.77
CA GLU A 187 -4.51 -6.09 -15.28
C GLU A 187 -3.96 -7.21 -16.19
N VAL A 188 -2.64 -7.47 -16.06
CA VAL A 188 -2.05 -8.83 -15.95
C VAL A 188 -0.70 -8.78 -15.21
N GLU A 189 -0.63 -9.61 -14.15
CA GLU A 189 0.46 -10.43 -13.56
C GLU A 189 1.94 -9.97 -13.47
N ALA A 190 2.50 -10.23 -12.27
CA ALA A 190 3.94 -10.28 -11.96
C ALA A 190 4.65 -11.51 -12.59
N PRO A 191 6.00 -11.58 -12.58
CA PRO A 191 6.62 -12.34 -11.48
C PRO A 191 8.01 -11.84 -11.03
N ALA A 192 8.39 -12.17 -9.79
CA ALA A 192 9.79 -12.42 -9.43
C ALA A 192 9.91 -13.44 -8.27
N PRO A 193 10.85 -14.40 -8.32
CA PRO A 193 11.10 -15.38 -7.26
C PRO A 193 12.19 -14.95 -6.25
N CYS A 194 12.11 -15.54 -5.05
CA CYS A 194 13.15 -16.05 -4.11
C CYS A 194 14.57 -15.39 -4.10
N SER A 195 15.33 -15.23 -3.01
CA SER A 195 15.31 -15.63 -1.59
C SER A 195 16.58 -15.03 -0.94
N GLY A 196 16.62 -14.83 0.38
CA GLY A 196 17.86 -14.53 1.12
C GLY A 196 17.65 -14.08 2.57
N ALA A 197 18.11 -14.88 3.53
CA ALA A 197 17.75 -14.86 4.95
C ALA A 197 18.77 -14.15 5.90
N GLY A 198 18.30 -13.69 7.09
CA GLY A 198 19.11 -13.26 8.26
C GLY A 198 18.34 -12.34 9.24
N PRO A 199 18.59 -12.33 10.57
CA PRO A 199 17.55 -12.60 11.59
C PRO A 199 17.15 -11.47 12.59
N GLY A 200 15.85 -11.45 12.97
CA GLY A 200 15.25 -11.02 14.26
C GLY A 200 14.88 -9.54 14.48
N PRO A 201 13.92 -9.17 15.39
CA PRO A 201 12.83 -9.93 16.02
C PRO A 201 11.48 -9.15 16.10
N GLU A 202 10.41 -9.66 15.50
CA GLU A 202 9.02 -9.52 16.01
C GLU A 202 8.26 -10.75 15.51
N GLN A 203 8.14 -11.77 16.36
CA GLN A 203 7.42 -12.99 15.99
C GLN A 203 5.91 -12.69 16.02
N PRO A 204 5.19 -12.95 14.92
CA PRO A 204 3.74 -12.82 14.92
C PRO A 204 3.13 -13.84 15.89
N VAL A 205 2.03 -13.47 16.55
CA VAL A 205 1.34 -14.31 17.53
C VAL A 205 0.94 -15.66 16.91
N ALA A 206 0.67 -15.66 15.60
CA ALA A 206 0.47 -16.85 14.80
C ALA A 206 1.61 -17.89 14.87
N GLU A 207 2.89 -17.50 14.97
CA GLU A 207 4.02 -18.45 15.08
C GLU A 207 3.99 -19.23 16.41
N GLY A 208 3.63 -18.56 17.51
CA GLY A 208 3.47 -19.23 18.81
C GLY A 208 2.36 -20.28 18.79
N LEU A 209 1.25 -19.98 18.09
CA LEU A 209 0.11 -20.89 17.95
C LEU A 209 0.41 -22.06 17.00
N LEU A 210 1.15 -21.83 15.93
CA LEU A 210 1.58 -22.90 15.01
C LEU A 210 2.64 -23.81 15.64
N THR A 211 3.51 -23.27 16.48
CA THR A 211 4.46 -24.06 17.28
C THR A 211 3.72 -24.92 18.33
N ALA A 212 2.60 -24.43 18.86
CA ALA A 212 1.72 -25.21 19.74
C ALA A 212 0.97 -26.35 19.02
N LEU A 213 0.80 -26.28 17.69
CA LEU A 213 0.21 -27.36 16.88
C LEU A 213 1.19 -28.51 16.62
N GLN A 214 2.48 -28.23 16.60
CA GLN A 214 3.53 -29.21 16.29
C GLN A 214 3.47 -30.52 17.11
N PRO A 215 3.24 -30.51 18.44
CA PRO A 215 3.13 -31.75 19.22
C PRO A 215 1.81 -32.53 19.00
N LEU A 216 0.80 -31.92 18.37
CA LEU A 216 -0.53 -32.51 18.16
C LEU A 216 -0.67 -33.22 16.80
N LEU A 217 0.34 -33.10 15.94
CA LEU A 217 0.37 -33.79 14.66
C LEU A 217 0.68 -35.28 14.89
N SER A 218 -0.27 -36.14 14.51
CA SER A 218 -0.21 -37.59 14.69
C SER A 218 -0.48 -38.31 13.37
N GLU A 219 0.03 -39.55 13.25
CA GLU A 219 -0.14 -40.38 12.05
C GLU A 219 -1.63 -40.70 11.76
N ALA A 220 -2.47 -40.69 12.80
CA ALA A 220 -3.92 -40.83 12.66
C ALA A 220 -4.58 -39.65 11.92
N LEU A 221 -4.10 -38.41 12.14
CA LEU A 221 -4.58 -37.23 11.42
C LEU A 221 -4.12 -37.20 9.96
N VAL A 222 -2.88 -37.64 9.71
CA VAL A 222 -2.32 -37.78 8.37
C VAL A 222 -3.13 -38.77 7.53
N SER A 223 -3.48 -39.93 8.10
CA SER A 223 -4.32 -40.92 7.41
C SER A 223 -5.76 -40.43 7.16
N GLN A 224 -6.29 -39.50 7.97
CA GLN A 224 -7.66 -39.01 7.85
C GLN A 224 -7.78 -37.85 6.85
N VAL A 225 -6.77 -36.97 6.79
CA VAL A 225 -6.81 -35.75 5.98
C VAL A 225 -6.06 -35.92 4.67
N GLY A 226 -4.80 -36.37 4.72
CA GLY A 226 -3.98 -36.73 3.56
C GLY A 226 -3.78 -35.59 2.54
N ALA A 227 -3.60 -34.35 2.99
CA ALA A 227 -3.53 -33.18 2.10
C ALA A 227 -2.50 -32.14 2.57
N CYS A 228 -2.00 -31.33 1.63
CA CYS A 228 -1.10 -30.21 1.92
C CYS A 228 -1.85 -28.87 1.83
N TYR A 229 -1.80 -28.09 2.92
CA TYR A 229 -2.44 -26.78 3.03
C TYR A 229 -1.39 -25.67 3.08
N GLN A 230 -1.68 -24.58 2.38
CA GLN A 230 -0.97 -23.32 2.51
C GLN A 230 -1.89 -22.25 3.08
N PHE A 231 -1.46 -21.59 4.16
CA PHE A 231 -2.17 -20.50 4.81
C PHE A 231 -1.44 -19.18 4.56
N ASN A 232 -2.08 -18.29 3.83
CA ASN A 232 -1.61 -16.93 3.61
C ASN A 232 -2.34 -16.01 4.59
N VAL A 233 -1.67 -15.69 5.70
CA VAL A 233 -2.25 -14.91 6.79
C VAL A 233 -1.93 -13.44 6.59
N ILE A 234 -2.96 -12.61 6.54
CA ILE A 234 -2.84 -11.16 6.46
C ILE A 234 -2.72 -10.62 7.89
N LEU A 235 -1.55 -10.08 8.21
CA LEU A 235 -1.29 -9.40 9.48
C LEU A 235 -2.00 -8.03 9.50
N PRO A 236 -2.34 -7.48 10.68
CA PRO A 236 -2.96 -6.15 10.79
C PRO A 236 -2.10 -5.02 10.17
N GLY A 237 -0.79 -5.24 10.02
CA GLY A 237 0.14 -4.34 9.32
C GLY A 237 0.08 -4.40 7.78
N GLY A 238 -0.72 -5.30 7.19
CA GLY A 238 -0.82 -5.49 5.74
C GLY A 238 0.22 -6.44 5.15
N ASN A 239 1.18 -6.91 5.94
CA ASN A 239 2.12 -7.95 5.53
C ASN A 239 1.41 -9.32 5.49
N GLN A 240 1.73 -10.11 4.47
CA GLN A 240 1.25 -11.48 4.35
C GLN A 240 2.33 -12.44 4.85
N SER A 241 1.96 -13.32 5.78
CA SER A 241 2.82 -14.42 6.23
C SER A 241 2.27 -15.73 5.71
N ALA A 242 3.09 -16.44 4.94
CA ALA A 242 2.77 -17.77 4.43
C ALA A 242 3.17 -18.84 5.45
N TYR A 243 2.26 -19.74 5.75
CA TYR A 243 2.48 -20.93 6.56
C TYR A 243 2.05 -22.15 5.76
N PHE A 244 2.68 -23.28 6.03
CA PHE A 244 2.31 -24.54 5.41
C PHE A 244 1.99 -25.59 6.48
N LEU A 245 1.05 -26.46 6.13
CA LEU A 245 0.66 -27.62 6.91
C LEU A 245 0.59 -28.81 5.95
N ASP A 246 1.63 -29.63 5.99
CA ASP A 246 1.71 -30.85 5.20
C ASP A 246 1.24 -32.04 6.04
N LEU A 247 0.12 -32.64 5.64
CA LEU A 247 -0.44 -33.85 6.24
C LEU A 247 -0.42 -35.02 5.24
N THR A 248 0.54 -35.04 4.31
CA THR A 248 0.68 -36.13 3.33
C THR A 248 1.68 -37.20 3.76
N THR A 249 2.65 -36.86 4.62
CA THR A 249 3.76 -37.75 4.99
C THR A 249 3.96 -37.88 6.51
N GLY A 250 4.09 -39.13 6.98
CA GLY A 250 4.52 -39.46 8.34
C GLY A 250 3.64 -38.88 9.46
N ARG A 251 4.24 -38.09 10.36
CA ARG A 251 3.53 -37.42 11.47
C ARG A 251 2.94 -36.05 11.11
N GLY A 252 3.13 -35.58 9.87
CA GLY A 252 2.76 -34.23 9.44
C GLY A 252 3.80 -33.18 9.81
N ARG A 253 3.93 -32.14 8.99
CA ARG A 253 4.88 -31.04 9.16
C ARG A 253 4.14 -29.70 9.12
N VAL A 254 4.44 -28.84 10.08
CA VAL A 254 3.97 -27.45 10.11
C VAL A 254 5.16 -26.50 10.17
N GLY A 255 5.10 -25.38 9.47
CA GLY A 255 6.17 -24.40 9.46
C GLY A 255 5.80 -23.12 8.73
N ARG A 256 6.69 -22.13 8.83
CA ARG A 256 6.60 -20.88 8.07
C ARG A 256 7.30 -21.04 6.72
N GLY A 257 6.69 -20.50 5.67
CA GLY A 257 7.22 -20.52 4.32
C GLY A 257 6.25 -21.14 3.32
N VAL A 258 6.75 -21.26 2.09
CA VAL A 258 6.06 -21.95 0.99
C VAL A 258 6.28 -23.46 1.19
N PRO A 259 5.25 -24.31 1.05
CA PRO A 259 5.44 -25.75 1.12
C PRO A 259 6.48 -26.24 0.08
N ASP A 260 7.25 -27.28 0.41
CA ASP A 260 8.22 -27.91 -0.50
C ASP A 260 7.55 -28.63 -1.70
N GLY A 261 6.21 -28.65 -1.77
CA GLY A 261 5.41 -29.26 -2.83
C GLY A 261 4.22 -28.39 -3.28
N VAL A 262 3.48 -28.86 -4.29
CA VAL A 262 2.26 -28.17 -4.78
C VAL A 262 1.18 -28.23 -3.68
N PRO A 263 0.67 -27.09 -3.18
CA PRO A 263 -0.40 -27.10 -2.21
C PRO A 263 -1.71 -27.53 -2.89
N ASP A 264 -2.42 -28.48 -2.29
CA ASP A 264 -3.76 -28.88 -2.73
C ASP A 264 -4.79 -27.77 -2.50
N VAL A 265 -4.54 -26.96 -1.45
CA VAL A 265 -5.40 -25.88 -1.02
C VAL A 265 -4.56 -24.70 -0.54
N VAL A 266 -4.88 -23.52 -1.06
CA VAL A 266 -4.37 -22.24 -0.56
C VAL A 266 -5.52 -21.49 0.11
N VAL A 267 -5.31 -21.12 1.37
CA VAL A 267 -6.30 -20.44 2.20
C VAL A 267 -5.77 -19.07 2.58
N GLU A 268 -6.54 -18.01 2.28
CA GLU A 268 -6.21 -16.63 2.62
C GLU A 268 -7.18 -16.15 3.72
N MET A 269 -6.64 -15.64 4.84
CA MET A 269 -7.44 -15.12 5.96
C MET A 269 -6.66 -14.10 6.80
N ALA A 270 -7.33 -13.38 7.70
CA ALA A 270 -6.67 -12.50 8.67
C ALA A 270 -6.12 -13.28 9.87
N GLU A 271 -5.11 -12.72 10.55
CA GLU A 271 -4.53 -13.34 11.76
C GLU A 271 -5.57 -13.58 12.87
N ALA A 272 -6.49 -12.63 13.07
CA ALA A 272 -7.57 -12.76 14.05
C ALA A 272 -8.54 -13.90 13.72
N ASP A 273 -8.83 -14.12 12.43
CA ASP A 273 -9.70 -15.21 11.98
C ASP A 273 -9.00 -16.56 12.13
N LEU A 274 -7.69 -16.63 11.89
CA LEU A 274 -6.88 -17.83 12.14
C LEU A 274 -6.89 -18.20 13.62
N GLN A 275 -6.74 -17.21 14.51
CA GLN A 275 -6.82 -17.41 15.94
C GLN A 275 -8.21 -17.92 16.36
N ALA A 276 -9.28 -17.33 15.84
CA ALA A 276 -10.65 -17.76 16.11
C ALA A 276 -10.94 -19.19 15.60
N LEU A 277 -10.34 -19.59 14.47
CA LEU A 277 -10.42 -20.94 13.93
C LEU A 277 -9.72 -21.96 14.82
N LEU A 278 -8.49 -21.65 15.27
CA LEU A 278 -7.71 -22.51 16.17
C LEU A 278 -8.36 -22.66 17.55
N SER A 279 -8.93 -21.58 18.07
CA SER A 279 -9.68 -21.57 19.34
C SER A 279 -11.10 -22.15 19.24
N ARG A 280 -11.55 -22.55 18.04
CA ARG A 280 -12.92 -23.03 17.70
C ARG A 280 -14.06 -22.04 17.93
N GLU A 281 -13.76 -20.76 18.05
CA GLU A 281 -14.77 -19.71 18.06
C GLU A 281 -15.41 -19.55 16.69
N LEU A 282 -14.66 -19.89 15.63
CA LEU A 282 -15.11 -19.82 14.26
C LEU A 282 -15.01 -21.16 13.53
N ARG A 283 -16.10 -21.57 12.85
CA ARG A 283 -16.12 -22.77 12.00
C ARG A 283 -15.61 -22.43 10.58
N PRO A 284 -14.81 -23.31 9.94
CA PRO A 284 -14.28 -23.09 8.58
C PRO A 284 -15.35 -22.75 7.54
N LEU A 285 -16.46 -23.50 7.53
CA LEU A 285 -17.56 -23.28 6.59
C LEU A 285 -18.25 -21.92 6.81
N GLY A 286 -18.42 -21.51 8.06
CA GLY A 286 -18.99 -20.21 8.41
C GLY A 286 -18.07 -19.04 8.06
N ALA A 287 -16.75 -19.23 8.19
CA ALA A 287 -15.76 -18.24 7.79
C ALA A 287 -15.75 -18.02 6.27
N TYR A 288 -15.90 -19.11 5.50
CA TYR A 288 -15.99 -19.06 4.04
C TYR A 288 -17.27 -18.37 3.57
N MET A 289 -18.43 -18.77 4.12
CA MET A 289 -19.73 -18.17 3.78
C MET A 289 -19.82 -16.67 4.11
N ASN A 290 -19.14 -16.23 5.17
CA ASN A 290 -19.08 -14.82 5.57
C ASN A 290 -17.99 -14.02 4.82
N GLY A 291 -17.26 -14.63 3.88
CA GLY A 291 -16.21 -13.97 3.09
C GLY A 291 -14.91 -13.66 3.85
N ARG A 292 -14.77 -14.15 5.09
CA ARG A 292 -13.56 -13.96 5.92
C ARG A 292 -12.45 -14.96 5.62
N LEU A 293 -12.82 -16.10 5.03
CA LEU A 293 -11.91 -17.15 4.58
C LEU A 293 -12.01 -17.25 3.06
N LYS A 294 -10.95 -16.89 2.35
CA LYS A 294 -10.86 -17.11 0.90
C LYS A 294 -10.11 -18.40 0.65
N VAL A 295 -10.63 -19.22 -0.25
CA VAL A 295 -10.10 -20.55 -0.54
C VAL A 295 -9.82 -20.64 -2.03
N LYS A 296 -8.63 -21.09 -2.38
CA LYS A 296 -8.19 -21.43 -3.74
C LYS A 296 -7.77 -22.90 -3.75
N GLY A 297 -8.51 -23.75 -4.46
CA GLY A 297 -8.30 -25.20 -4.50
C GLY A 297 -9.60 -25.98 -4.28
N ASP A 298 -9.49 -27.26 -3.92
CA ASP A 298 -10.65 -28.12 -3.70
C ASP A 298 -11.31 -27.83 -2.33
N LEU A 299 -12.56 -27.35 -2.37
CA LEU A 299 -13.34 -27.02 -1.18
C LEU A 299 -13.58 -28.25 -0.28
N ALA A 300 -13.69 -29.45 -0.85
CA ALA A 300 -13.89 -30.68 -0.09
C ALA A 300 -12.66 -31.00 0.78
N VAL A 301 -11.46 -30.72 0.28
CA VAL A 301 -10.21 -30.85 1.02
C VAL A 301 -10.11 -29.81 2.14
N VAL A 302 -10.62 -28.59 1.92
CA VAL A 302 -10.68 -27.55 2.97
C VAL A 302 -11.56 -27.96 4.13
N MET A 303 -12.68 -28.63 3.87
CA MET A 303 -13.58 -29.07 4.95
C MET A 303 -12.94 -30.14 5.84
N LYS A 304 -11.98 -30.93 5.31
CA LYS A 304 -11.20 -31.87 6.12
C LYS A 304 -10.29 -31.19 7.15
N LEU A 305 -9.99 -29.90 7.00
CA LEU A 305 -9.29 -29.11 8.00
C LEU A 305 -10.03 -29.09 9.35
N GLU A 306 -11.36 -29.26 9.35
CA GLU A 306 -12.13 -29.39 10.59
C GLU A 306 -11.72 -30.61 11.42
N ALA A 307 -11.28 -31.71 10.78
CA ALA A 307 -10.78 -32.88 11.50
C ALA A 307 -9.47 -32.57 12.25
N VAL A 308 -8.62 -31.69 11.69
CA VAL A 308 -7.41 -31.20 12.36
C VAL A 308 -7.76 -30.32 13.55
N LEU A 309 -8.68 -29.36 13.36
CA LEU A 309 -9.26 -28.56 14.45
C LEU A 309 -9.98 -29.44 15.49
N ARG A 310 -10.48 -30.60 15.05
CA ARG A 310 -11.00 -31.78 15.74
C ARG A 310 -10.12 -32.27 16.90
N ALA A 311 -8.86 -32.47 16.57
CA ALA A 311 -7.86 -33.13 17.41
C ALA A 311 -7.11 -32.19 18.36
N LEU A 312 -7.33 -30.87 18.24
CA LEU A 312 -6.81 -29.84 19.15
C LEU A 312 -7.44 -29.85 20.56
N LYS A 313 -8.19 -30.90 20.93
CA LYS A 313 -8.85 -31.05 22.23
C LYS A 313 -8.77 -32.48 22.74
#